data_AF-S4NFF9-F1
#
_entry.id   AF-S4NFF9-F1
#
_cell.length_a   1.000
_cell.length_b   1.000
_cell.length_c   1.000
_cell.angle_alpha   90.00
_cell.angle_beta   90.00
_cell.angle_gamma   90.00
#
_symmetry.space_group_name_H-M   'P 1'
#
loop_
_entity.id
_entity.type
_entity.pdbx_description
1 polymer ?
#
loop_
_entity_poly.entity_id
_entity_poly.type
_entity_poly.pdbx_seq_one_letter_code
_entity_poly.pdbx_strand_id
1 'polypeptide(L)'
;MKYEIAKGIRLTTIPTTKFKNTKIVINFTFPAQHQNYAKLALLAELLENCSAQYNSELLVSRQLSKMYGASFGVTVLRYGNQHTLQVSITFPNDKYLPPKSELTNEVLAFLKEMIEDPFVDGDQFDQEYFRIHQSNMVNYLDSIQDNKEFFSTLELQRLYYPNDPDHGDFLMGNQQEMGQISSPELYTFYRHVLATAKISILVGGDLPEADVLKGFKQFESFNDRTPADYQLRVHPAPIAEVQRGAKNIEGSQSVLSIAYELPIYFGDEDYFPAVIFNQLFGGSSRSLLFTNVREKHSLAYDIHSSYNSLVGMDSVQAGIDFQNEEQVTQMVADQLQQMVDGHYSDELLDGVKHALINQHRSEADHLGSLIEKQYIQQIMGFSLSDSDWETQVANVTRSQISAVAKQMSLRAIYQLNSRGH
;
A
#
# COMPACT_ATOMS: atom_id res chain seq x y z
N MET A 1 3.36 22.51 -8.04
CA MET A 1 3.08 22.86 -9.45
C MET A 1 3.19 21.61 -10.31
N LYS A 2 2.71 21.62 -11.57
CA LYS A 2 2.76 20.46 -12.47
C LYS A 2 3.63 20.77 -13.67
N TYR A 3 4.57 19.88 -13.98
CA TYR A 3 5.52 19.96 -15.06
C TYR A 3 5.53 18.67 -15.88
N GLU A 4 5.99 18.77 -17.11
CA GLU A 4 6.22 17.62 -17.99
C GLU A 4 7.73 17.50 -18.23
N ILE A 5 8.29 16.33 -17.87
CA ILE A 5 9.72 16.03 -18.12
C ILE A 5 9.89 15.57 -19.58
N ALA A 6 9.01 14.68 -19.99
CA ALA A 6 8.79 14.20 -21.35
C ALA A 6 7.31 13.81 -21.48
N LYS A 7 6.82 13.60 -22.70
CA LYS A 7 5.43 13.21 -22.94
C LYS A 7 5.10 11.94 -22.14
N GLY A 8 4.08 12.01 -21.29
CA GLY A 8 3.69 10.87 -20.44
C GLY A 8 4.50 10.70 -19.15
N ILE A 9 5.42 11.63 -18.84
CA ILE A 9 6.17 11.71 -17.58
C ILE A 9 5.86 13.02 -16.87
N ARG A 10 5.09 12.94 -15.79
CA ARG A 10 4.64 14.11 -15.03
C ARG A 10 5.47 14.31 -13.76
N LEU A 11 6.01 15.51 -13.59
CA LEU A 11 6.59 15.98 -12.33
C LEU A 11 5.57 16.86 -11.59
N THR A 12 5.37 16.60 -10.31
CA THR A 12 4.59 17.43 -9.40
C THR A 12 5.44 17.92 -8.25
N THR A 13 5.59 19.23 -8.14
CA THR A 13 6.23 19.86 -6.97
C THR A 13 5.17 20.19 -5.92
N ILE A 14 5.50 19.95 -4.65
CA ILE A 14 4.69 20.32 -3.48
C ILE A 14 5.56 21.28 -2.67
N PRO A 15 5.63 22.57 -3.07
CA PRO A 15 6.50 23.54 -2.44
C PRO A 15 6.03 23.82 -1.02
N THR A 16 6.91 23.65 -0.05
CA THR A 16 6.59 23.92 1.36
C THR A 16 7.86 24.23 2.15
N THR A 17 7.78 25.28 2.97
CA THR A 17 8.86 25.69 3.89
C THR A 17 8.68 25.12 5.30
N LYS A 18 7.60 24.35 5.54
CA LYS A 18 7.24 23.76 6.84
C LYS A 18 8.29 22.76 7.34
N PHE A 19 8.96 22.08 6.42
CA PHE A 19 9.87 20.98 6.72
C PHE A 19 11.32 21.35 6.48
N LYS A 20 12.22 20.68 7.23
CA LYS A 20 13.68 20.82 7.07
C LYS A 20 14.29 19.79 6.11
N ASN A 21 13.48 18.87 5.62
CA ASN A 21 13.84 17.84 4.66
C ASN A 21 13.10 18.04 3.34
N THR A 22 13.59 17.34 2.33
CA THR A 22 12.96 17.18 1.03
C THR A 22 12.69 15.69 0.85
N LYS A 23 11.60 15.34 0.17
CA LYS A 23 11.33 13.98 -0.28
C LYS A 23 11.02 13.95 -1.77
N ILE A 24 11.65 13.00 -2.48
CA ILE A 24 11.40 12.69 -3.88
C ILE A 24 10.78 11.29 -3.94
N VAL A 25 9.74 11.14 -4.75
CA VAL A 25 9.06 9.88 -5.03
C VAL A 25 8.94 9.73 -6.54
N ILE A 26 9.37 8.60 -7.08
CA ILE A 26 9.28 8.24 -8.50
C ILE A 26 8.51 6.93 -8.58
N ASN A 27 7.34 6.96 -9.21
CA ASN A 27 6.48 5.79 -9.38
C ASN A 27 6.56 5.30 -10.83
N PHE A 28 7.03 4.07 -11.02
CA PHE A 28 6.96 3.34 -12.28
C PHE A 28 5.73 2.43 -12.23
N THR A 29 4.69 2.84 -12.95
CA THR A 29 3.34 2.31 -12.79
C THR A 29 2.88 1.56 -14.05
N PHE A 30 2.24 0.41 -13.87
CA PHE A 30 1.65 -0.39 -14.95
C PHE A 30 0.41 -1.16 -14.47
N PRO A 31 -0.44 -1.67 -15.38
CA PRO A 31 -1.59 -2.50 -15.03
C PRO A 31 -1.16 -3.74 -14.24
N ALA A 32 -2.01 -4.21 -13.32
CA ALA A 32 -1.72 -5.40 -12.57
C ALA A 32 -1.66 -6.65 -13.47
N GLN A 33 -0.64 -7.49 -13.23
CA GLN A 33 -0.44 -8.77 -13.92
C GLN A 33 0.37 -9.70 -12.99
N HIS A 34 -0.30 -10.69 -12.38
CA HIS A 34 0.25 -11.58 -11.33
C HIS A 34 1.56 -12.27 -11.73
N GLN A 35 1.69 -12.65 -13.01
CA GLN A 35 2.91 -13.25 -13.57
C GLN A 35 4.18 -12.39 -13.40
N ASN A 36 4.04 -11.11 -13.07
CA ASN A 36 5.13 -10.18 -12.87
C ASN A 36 5.39 -9.83 -11.40
N TYR A 37 4.61 -10.34 -10.44
CA TYR A 37 4.69 -9.92 -9.02
C TYR A 37 6.03 -10.30 -8.38
N ALA A 38 6.42 -11.58 -8.49
CA ALA A 38 7.72 -12.03 -7.99
C ALA A 38 8.88 -11.29 -8.67
N LYS A 39 8.80 -11.06 -9.99
CA LYS A 39 9.82 -10.29 -10.73
C LYS A 39 9.91 -8.85 -10.27
N LEU A 40 8.78 -8.18 -10.02
CA LEU A 40 8.78 -6.79 -9.58
C LEU A 40 9.32 -6.64 -8.15
N ALA A 41 8.97 -7.57 -7.26
CA ALA A 41 9.48 -7.60 -5.91
C ALA A 41 10.99 -7.87 -5.87
N LEU A 42 11.48 -8.84 -6.64
CA LEU A 42 12.91 -9.10 -6.76
C LEU A 42 13.66 -7.94 -7.43
N LEU A 43 13.05 -7.29 -8.41
CA LEU A 43 13.62 -6.08 -9.01
C LEU A 43 13.76 -4.95 -7.97
N ALA A 44 12.74 -4.72 -7.14
CA ALA A 44 12.80 -3.72 -6.07
C ALA A 44 13.97 -4.00 -5.11
N GLU A 45 14.10 -5.25 -4.66
CA GLU A 45 15.17 -5.72 -3.79
C GLU A 45 16.56 -5.46 -4.38
N LEU A 46 16.78 -5.75 -5.67
CA LEU A 46 18.09 -5.53 -6.29
C LEU A 46 18.41 -4.04 -6.49
N LEU A 47 17.43 -3.23 -6.92
CA LEU A 47 17.60 -1.79 -7.16
C LEU A 47 17.72 -0.97 -5.87
N GLU A 48 17.21 -1.48 -4.74
CA GLU A 48 17.39 -0.81 -3.45
C GLU A 48 18.82 -0.94 -2.93
N ASN A 49 19.45 -2.08 -3.19
CA ASN A 49 20.64 -2.51 -2.46
C ASN A 49 21.95 -2.36 -3.25
N CYS A 50 21.92 -2.21 -4.57
CA CYS A 50 23.13 -2.02 -5.37
C CYS A 50 22.92 -1.31 -6.72
N SER A 51 24.02 -0.83 -7.29
CA SER A 51 24.14 -0.33 -8.67
C SER A 51 25.52 -0.67 -9.25
N ALA A 52 25.80 -0.27 -10.49
CA ALA A 52 27.11 -0.44 -11.10
C ALA A 52 28.23 0.29 -10.32
N GLN A 53 27.99 1.53 -9.90
CA GLN A 53 28.90 2.33 -9.07
C GLN A 53 28.91 1.89 -7.60
N TYR A 54 27.74 1.51 -7.05
CA TYR A 54 27.57 1.10 -5.66
C TYR A 54 27.24 -0.39 -5.59
N ASN A 55 28.21 -1.24 -5.96
CA ASN A 55 28.03 -2.69 -6.11
C ASN A 55 27.90 -3.50 -4.81
N SER A 56 27.45 -2.88 -3.72
CA SER A 56 27.10 -3.55 -2.46
C SER A 56 26.27 -2.64 -1.57
N GLU A 57 25.44 -3.24 -0.70
CA GLU A 57 24.65 -2.54 0.32
C GLU A 57 25.51 -1.59 1.17
N LEU A 58 26.75 -2.00 1.48
CA LEU A 58 27.70 -1.19 2.24
C LEU A 58 28.07 0.10 1.49
N LEU A 59 28.26 0.05 0.17
CA LEU A 59 28.59 1.23 -0.63
C LEU A 59 27.38 2.16 -0.78
N VAL A 60 26.18 1.60 -0.98
CA VAL A 60 24.93 2.36 -0.97
C VAL A 60 24.75 3.08 0.37
N SER A 61 24.85 2.35 1.50
CA SER A 61 24.75 2.90 2.85
C SER A 61 25.79 3.99 3.14
N ARG A 62 27.04 3.79 2.68
CA ARG A 62 28.10 4.80 2.79
C ARG A 62 27.77 6.06 2.00
N GLN A 63 27.21 5.92 0.80
CA GLN A 63 26.83 7.07 -0.01
C GLN A 63 25.67 7.84 0.61
N LEU A 64 24.65 7.14 1.11
CA LEU A 64 23.54 7.74 1.87
C LEU A 64 24.03 8.47 3.13
N SER A 65 25.02 7.91 3.83
CA SER A 65 25.66 8.55 4.98
C SER A 65 26.40 9.83 4.60
N LYS A 66 27.10 9.85 3.46
CA LYS A 66 27.76 11.06 2.92
C LYS A 66 26.73 12.14 2.53
N MET A 67 25.57 11.71 2.02
CA MET A 67 24.42 12.57 1.72
C MET A 67 23.65 12.96 3.00
N TYR A 68 24.38 13.21 4.09
CA TYR A 68 23.87 13.66 5.39
C TYR A 68 22.83 12.72 6.02
N GLY A 69 22.96 11.41 5.80
CA GLY A 69 22.02 10.42 6.29
C GLY A 69 20.70 10.42 5.52
N ALA A 70 20.76 10.59 4.20
CA ALA A 70 19.60 10.42 3.33
C ALA A 70 19.01 9.00 3.49
N SER A 71 17.69 8.89 3.43
CA SER A 71 16.96 7.62 3.49
C SER A 71 16.42 7.31 2.11
N PHE A 72 16.96 6.29 1.46
CA PHE A 72 16.53 5.76 0.16
C PHE A 72 15.81 4.43 0.35
N GLY A 73 14.87 4.12 -0.53
CA GLY A 73 14.26 2.80 -0.60
C GLY A 73 13.47 2.59 -1.88
N VAL A 74 13.28 1.32 -2.22
CA VAL A 74 12.50 0.89 -3.38
C VAL A 74 11.45 -0.10 -2.91
N THR A 75 10.19 0.11 -3.28
CA THR A 75 9.09 -0.73 -2.79
C THR A 75 8.08 -1.02 -3.89
N VAL A 76 7.28 -2.06 -3.70
CA VAL A 76 6.17 -2.43 -4.58
C VAL A 76 4.86 -2.06 -3.91
N LEU A 77 4.03 -1.28 -4.60
CA LEU A 77 2.72 -0.86 -4.14
C LEU A 77 1.64 -1.35 -5.10
N ARG A 78 0.45 -1.62 -4.55
CA ARG A 78 -0.76 -1.89 -5.32
C ARG A 78 -1.85 -0.89 -4.95
N TYR A 79 -2.36 -0.19 -5.95
CA TYR A 79 -3.54 0.68 -5.82
C TYR A 79 -4.62 0.16 -6.75
N GLY A 80 -5.58 -0.61 -6.23
CA GLY A 80 -6.57 -1.27 -7.08
C GLY A 80 -5.91 -2.08 -8.20
N ASN A 81 -6.25 -1.82 -9.46
CA ASN A 81 -5.71 -2.54 -10.63
C ASN A 81 -4.33 -2.03 -11.11
N GLN A 82 -3.63 -1.26 -10.26
CA GLN A 82 -2.36 -0.64 -10.57
C GLN A 82 -1.24 -1.28 -9.73
N HIS A 83 -0.15 -1.70 -10.38
CA HIS A 83 1.11 -2.00 -9.72
C HIS A 83 2.15 -0.92 -9.95
N THR A 84 2.90 -0.63 -8.89
CA THR A 84 3.89 0.44 -8.88
C THR A 84 5.18 -0.04 -8.25
N LEU A 85 6.29 0.08 -8.99
CA LEU A 85 7.62 0.14 -8.40
C LEU A 85 7.87 1.59 -7.99
N GLN A 86 7.92 1.85 -6.69
CA GLN A 86 8.15 3.17 -6.13
C GLN A 86 9.59 3.28 -5.64
N VAL A 87 10.32 4.25 -6.19
CA VAL A 87 11.61 4.68 -5.68
C VAL A 87 11.40 5.94 -4.86
N SER A 88 11.93 5.99 -3.63
CA SER A 88 11.83 7.19 -2.81
C SER A 88 13.14 7.53 -2.12
N ILE A 89 13.38 8.82 -1.94
CA ILE A 89 14.50 9.30 -1.12
C ILE A 89 14.07 10.53 -0.31
N THR A 90 14.45 10.55 0.98
CA THR A 90 14.28 11.68 1.88
C THR A 90 15.65 12.16 2.34
N PHE A 91 15.90 13.47 2.25
CA PHE A 91 17.21 14.05 2.55
C PHE A 91 17.06 15.46 3.16
N PRO A 92 18.06 15.98 3.90
CA PRO A 92 18.04 17.35 4.41
C PRO A 92 17.95 18.37 3.28
N ASN A 93 17.30 19.51 3.55
CA ASN A 93 17.23 20.58 2.57
C ASN A 93 18.54 21.37 2.50
N ASP A 94 19.01 21.67 1.28
CA ASP A 94 20.28 22.36 0.99
C ASP A 94 20.47 23.65 1.79
N LYS A 95 19.39 24.39 2.08
CA LYS A 95 19.47 25.66 2.83
C LYS A 95 19.93 25.52 4.28
N TYR A 96 19.90 24.30 4.84
CA TYR A 96 20.37 24.00 6.20
C TYR A 96 21.78 23.41 6.22
N LEU A 97 22.40 23.22 5.06
CA LEU A 97 23.72 22.61 4.91
C LEU A 97 24.80 23.69 4.78
N PRO A 98 26.09 23.32 4.94
CA PRO A 98 27.19 24.25 4.73
C PRO A 98 27.11 24.94 3.35
N PRO A 99 27.53 26.22 3.25
CA PRO A 99 27.54 26.94 1.98
C PRO A 99 28.29 26.15 0.90
N LYS A 100 27.72 26.09 -0.32
CA LYS A 100 28.18 25.32 -1.50
C LYS A 100 27.84 23.82 -1.50
N SER A 101 27.03 23.32 -0.57
CA SER A 101 26.45 21.98 -0.71
C SER A 101 25.52 21.94 -1.92
N GLU A 102 25.74 21.00 -2.84
CA GLU A 102 24.86 20.72 -3.99
C GLU A 102 24.12 19.40 -3.78
N LEU A 103 23.61 19.17 -2.55
CA LEU A 103 23.08 17.86 -2.15
C LEU A 103 21.90 17.43 -3.03
N THR A 104 21.04 18.37 -3.44
CA THR A 104 19.96 18.04 -4.40
C THR A 104 20.51 17.46 -5.71
N ASN A 105 21.60 18.00 -6.26
CA ASN A 105 22.22 17.48 -7.48
C ASN A 105 22.86 16.09 -7.24
N GLU A 106 23.54 15.92 -6.11
CA GLU A 106 24.13 14.63 -5.70
C GLU A 106 23.06 13.54 -5.55
N VAL A 107 21.92 13.89 -4.93
CA VAL A 107 20.77 12.99 -4.77
C VAL A 107 20.16 12.62 -6.12
N LEU A 108 20.00 13.56 -7.04
CA LEU A 108 19.45 13.28 -8.38
C LEU A 108 20.41 12.40 -9.19
N ALA A 109 21.72 12.61 -9.07
CA ALA A 109 22.72 11.74 -9.69
C ALA A 109 22.71 10.33 -9.08
N PHE A 110 22.59 10.22 -7.75
CA PHE A 110 22.44 8.95 -7.06
C PHE A 110 21.16 8.20 -7.50
N LEU A 111 20.01 8.88 -7.57
CA LEU A 111 18.77 8.28 -8.06
C LEU A 111 18.91 7.79 -9.50
N LYS A 112 19.58 8.55 -10.38
CA LYS A 112 19.84 8.13 -11.76
C LYS A 112 20.65 6.83 -11.78
N GLU A 113 21.76 6.80 -11.05
CA GLU A 113 22.64 5.62 -10.94
C GLU A 113 21.88 4.40 -10.41
N MET A 114 21.13 4.52 -9.31
CA MET A 114 20.38 3.39 -8.74
C MET A 114 19.25 2.88 -9.66
N ILE A 115 18.70 3.73 -10.53
CA ILE A 115 17.56 3.39 -11.39
C ILE A 115 18.02 2.89 -12.77
N GLU A 116 19.02 3.52 -13.38
CA GLU A 116 19.37 3.32 -14.79
C GLU A 116 20.63 2.46 -14.97
N ASP A 117 21.47 2.39 -13.94
CA ASP A 117 22.78 1.75 -13.98
C ASP A 117 22.85 0.61 -12.93
N PRO A 118 21.99 -0.44 -13.02
CA PRO A 118 21.98 -1.53 -12.06
C PRO A 118 23.26 -2.36 -12.10
N PHE A 119 23.51 -3.15 -11.05
CA PHE A 119 24.66 -4.05 -10.99
C PHE A 119 24.47 -5.28 -11.90
N VAL A 120 25.02 -5.20 -13.12
CA VAL A 120 24.81 -6.17 -14.21
C VAL A 120 26.13 -6.65 -14.82
N ASP A 121 26.12 -7.85 -15.39
CA ASP A 121 27.17 -8.42 -16.24
C ASP A 121 26.58 -8.74 -17.63
N GLY A 122 26.71 -7.80 -18.57
CA GLY A 122 26.08 -7.91 -19.89
C GLY A 122 24.55 -7.74 -19.80
N ASP A 123 23.81 -8.75 -20.26
CA ASP A 123 22.34 -8.75 -20.34
C ASP A 123 21.67 -9.50 -19.16
N GLN A 124 22.31 -9.48 -18.00
CA GLN A 124 21.81 -10.11 -16.77
C GLN A 124 22.34 -9.36 -15.53
N PHE A 125 21.60 -9.41 -14.43
CA PHE A 125 22.14 -8.99 -13.12
C PHE A 125 23.33 -9.86 -12.73
N ASP A 126 24.25 -9.31 -11.92
CA ASP A 126 25.35 -10.10 -11.37
C ASP A 126 24.81 -11.39 -10.73
N GLN A 127 25.33 -12.53 -11.17
CA GLN A 127 24.72 -13.83 -10.91
C GLN A 127 24.78 -14.23 -9.43
N GLU A 128 25.87 -13.90 -8.74
CA GLU A 128 26.02 -14.26 -7.34
C GLU A 128 25.16 -13.35 -6.46
N TYR A 129 25.17 -12.05 -6.75
CA TYR A 129 24.32 -11.08 -6.08
C TYR A 129 22.83 -11.42 -6.26
N PHE A 130 22.39 -11.66 -7.49
CA PHE A 130 21.04 -12.10 -7.82
C PHE A 130 20.62 -13.32 -6.98
N ARG A 131 21.47 -14.35 -6.91
CA ARG A 131 21.16 -15.61 -6.22
C ARG A 131 21.00 -15.42 -4.72
N ILE A 132 21.82 -14.56 -4.10
CA ILE A 132 21.72 -14.24 -2.66
C ILE A 132 20.36 -13.61 -2.37
N HIS A 133 19.99 -12.55 -3.09
CA HIS A 133 18.72 -11.84 -2.86
C HIS A 133 17.50 -12.69 -3.22
N GLN A 134 17.55 -13.47 -4.31
CA GLN A 134 16.49 -14.44 -4.63
C GLN A 134 16.29 -15.44 -3.49
N SER A 135 17.38 -16.00 -2.94
CA SER A 135 17.29 -16.94 -1.83
C SER A 135 16.73 -16.28 -0.57
N ASN A 136 17.11 -15.04 -0.28
CA ASN A 136 16.57 -14.29 0.86
C ASN A 136 15.05 -14.08 0.71
N MET A 137 14.59 -13.70 -0.48
CA MET A 137 13.18 -13.53 -0.76
C MET A 137 12.38 -14.83 -0.73
N VAL A 138 12.96 -15.95 -1.21
CA VAL A 138 12.38 -17.29 -1.06
C VAL A 138 12.20 -17.65 0.41
N ASN A 139 13.21 -17.41 1.24
CA ASN A 139 13.14 -17.67 2.69
C ASN A 139 12.11 -16.76 3.38
N TYR A 140 12.03 -15.49 2.98
CA TYR A 140 11.00 -14.58 3.48
C TYR A 140 9.59 -15.07 3.15
N LEU A 141 9.34 -15.48 1.89
CA LEU A 141 8.05 -16.01 1.46
C LEU A 141 7.68 -17.30 2.23
N ASP A 142 8.65 -18.16 2.53
CA ASP A 142 8.43 -19.36 3.34
C ASP A 142 8.05 -19.02 4.80
N SER A 143 8.62 -17.94 5.35
CA SER A 143 8.32 -17.47 6.71
C SER A 143 6.94 -16.81 6.87
N ILE A 144 6.23 -16.48 5.78
CA ILE A 144 4.91 -15.83 5.85
C ILE A 144 3.93 -16.67 6.68
N GLN A 145 4.01 -18.01 6.60
CA GLN A 145 3.14 -18.90 7.35
C GLN A 145 3.31 -18.79 8.88
N ASP A 146 4.46 -18.29 9.35
CA ASP A 146 4.73 -18.07 10.77
C ASP A 146 4.00 -16.82 11.28
N ASN A 147 3.72 -15.85 10.41
CA ASN A 147 2.83 -14.73 10.69
C ASN A 147 1.38 -15.12 10.39
N LYS A 148 0.73 -15.72 11.39
CA LYS A 148 -0.64 -16.25 11.32
C LYS A 148 -1.67 -15.23 10.81
N GLU A 149 -1.60 -13.99 11.28
CA GLU A 149 -2.51 -12.90 10.86
C GLU A 149 -2.32 -12.55 9.39
N PHE A 150 -1.07 -12.34 8.98
CA PHE A 150 -0.76 -11.99 7.59
C PHE A 150 -1.08 -13.13 6.63
N PHE A 151 -0.74 -14.38 6.99
CA PHE A 151 -1.11 -15.56 6.22
C PHE A 151 -2.63 -15.68 6.07
N SER A 152 -3.40 -15.46 7.14
CA SER A 152 -4.87 -15.45 7.11
C SER A 152 -5.42 -14.36 6.19
N THR A 153 -4.80 -13.18 6.18
CA THR A 153 -5.16 -12.08 5.25
C THR A 153 -4.96 -12.47 3.79
N LEU A 154 -3.84 -13.13 3.46
CA LEU A 154 -3.56 -13.57 2.08
C LEU A 154 -4.54 -14.66 1.62
N GLU A 155 -4.85 -15.63 2.49
CA GLU A 155 -5.82 -16.67 2.16
C GLU A 155 -7.25 -16.13 2.03
N LEU A 156 -7.64 -15.17 2.88
CA LEU A 156 -8.91 -14.47 2.75
C LEU A 156 -8.99 -13.72 1.41
N GLN A 157 -7.93 -13.01 1.03
CA GLN A 157 -7.86 -12.27 -0.24
C GLN A 157 -8.00 -13.23 -1.43
N ARG A 158 -7.33 -14.38 -1.41
CA ARG A 158 -7.44 -15.42 -2.45
C ARG A 158 -8.87 -15.97 -2.57
N LEU A 159 -9.57 -16.16 -1.44
CA LEU A 159 -10.97 -16.58 -1.44
C LEU A 159 -11.92 -15.48 -1.94
N TYR A 160 -11.61 -14.21 -1.67
CA TYR A 160 -12.43 -13.07 -2.10
C TYR A 160 -12.43 -12.90 -3.63
N TYR A 161 -11.31 -13.23 -4.27
CA TYR A 161 -11.05 -13.15 -5.72
C TYR A 161 -10.91 -14.54 -6.37
N PRO A 162 -11.97 -15.38 -6.38
CA PRO A 162 -11.88 -16.69 -6.98
C PRO A 162 -11.66 -16.57 -8.48
N ASN A 163 -10.61 -17.22 -8.99
CA ASN A 163 -10.19 -17.18 -10.39
C ASN A 163 -9.71 -15.80 -10.90
N ASP A 164 -9.32 -14.90 -9.99
CA ASP A 164 -8.73 -13.60 -10.34
C ASP A 164 -7.39 -13.44 -9.59
N PRO A 165 -6.30 -14.03 -10.13
CA PRO A 165 -4.99 -13.99 -9.48
C PRO A 165 -4.40 -12.57 -9.42
N ASP A 166 -4.79 -11.65 -10.30
CA ASP A 166 -4.29 -10.28 -10.29
C ASP A 166 -4.71 -9.51 -9.01
N HIS A 167 -5.81 -9.94 -8.39
CA HIS A 167 -6.29 -9.35 -7.13
C HIS A 167 -6.23 -10.33 -5.96
N GLY A 168 -6.27 -11.64 -6.22
CA GLY A 168 -6.20 -12.69 -5.20
C GLY A 168 -4.78 -12.97 -4.71
N ASP A 169 -3.77 -12.85 -5.58
CA ASP A 169 -2.40 -13.24 -5.23
C ASP A 169 -1.67 -12.15 -4.45
N PHE A 170 -0.61 -12.58 -3.75
CA PHE A 170 0.26 -11.69 -3.01
C PHE A 170 1.18 -10.91 -3.97
N LEU A 171 1.38 -9.62 -3.72
CA LEU A 171 2.15 -8.71 -4.59
C LEU A 171 3.64 -9.08 -4.77
N MET A 172 4.17 -10.04 -3.98
CA MET A 172 5.52 -10.60 -4.15
C MET A 172 5.53 -11.97 -4.84
N GLY A 173 4.38 -12.42 -5.34
CA GLY A 173 4.17 -13.76 -5.87
C GLY A 173 4.28 -14.83 -4.79
N ASN A 174 4.57 -16.06 -5.22
CA ASN A 174 4.81 -17.19 -4.32
C ASN A 174 6.26 -17.73 -4.43
N GLN A 175 6.61 -18.65 -3.52
CA GLN A 175 7.94 -19.24 -3.43
C GLN A 175 8.40 -19.88 -4.75
N GLN A 176 7.51 -20.60 -5.44
CA GLN A 176 7.83 -21.29 -6.68
C GLN A 176 8.15 -20.28 -7.79
N GLU A 177 7.29 -19.27 -7.95
CA GLU A 177 7.50 -18.19 -8.93
C GLU A 177 8.82 -17.46 -8.64
N MET A 178 9.06 -17.07 -7.39
CA MET A 178 10.29 -16.40 -6.96
C MET A 178 11.55 -17.23 -7.27
N GLY A 179 11.52 -18.52 -6.95
CA GLY A 179 12.65 -19.44 -7.15
C GLY A 179 12.91 -19.82 -8.62
N GLN A 180 11.95 -19.58 -9.52
CA GLN A 180 12.08 -19.90 -10.95
C GLN A 180 12.61 -18.74 -11.78
N ILE A 181 12.65 -17.52 -11.23
CA ILE A 181 13.19 -16.34 -11.94
C ILE A 181 14.67 -16.57 -12.25
N SER A 182 15.08 -16.25 -13.47
CA SER A 182 16.50 -16.22 -13.87
C SER A 182 17.01 -14.78 -13.95
N SER A 183 18.32 -14.60 -13.76
CA SER A 183 18.96 -13.27 -13.85
C SER A 183 18.76 -12.57 -15.22
N PRO A 184 18.92 -13.24 -16.38
CA PRO A 184 18.63 -12.63 -17.69
C PRO A 184 17.16 -12.26 -17.88
N GLU A 185 16.24 -13.08 -17.37
CA GLU A 185 14.80 -12.80 -17.42
C GLU A 185 14.46 -11.54 -16.61
N LEU A 186 15.00 -11.43 -15.39
CA LEU A 186 14.78 -10.26 -14.55
C LEU A 186 15.36 -8.99 -15.18
N TYR A 187 16.55 -9.08 -15.79
CA TYR A 187 17.13 -7.94 -16.52
C TYR A 187 16.26 -7.51 -17.71
N THR A 188 15.73 -8.48 -18.47
CA THR A 188 14.77 -8.20 -19.55
C THR A 188 13.51 -7.49 -19.01
N PHE A 189 13.00 -7.96 -17.86
CA PHE A 189 11.86 -7.34 -17.19
C PHE A 189 12.16 -5.92 -16.69
N TYR A 190 13.34 -5.68 -16.11
CA TYR A 190 13.83 -4.35 -15.74
C TYR A 190 13.80 -3.37 -16.92
N ARG A 191 14.38 -3.78 -18.07
CA ARG A 191 14.37 -2.97 -19.29
C ARG A 191 12.96 -2.69 -19.78
N HIS A 192 12.07 -3.67 -19.66
CA HIS A 192 10.65 -3.49 -19.98
C HIS A 192 10.00 -2.44 -19.07
N VAL A 193 10.18 -2.52 -17.75
CA VAL A 193 9.63 -1.55 -16.77
C VAL A 193 10.07 -0.13 -17.10
N LEU A 194 11.38 0.11 -17.33
CA LEU A 194 11.87 1.45 -17.67
C LEU A 194 11.28 1.99 -18.98
N ALA A 195 11.09 1.12 -19.96
CA ALA A 195 10.58 1.50 -21.28
C ALA A 195 9.07 1.76 -21.32
N THR A 196 8.26 1.00 -20.56
CA THR A 196 6.80 0.96 -20.75
C THR A 196 6.00 1.58 -19.59
N ALA A 197 6.58 1.68 -18.39
CA ALA A 197 5.85 2.17 -17.23
C ALA A 197 5.38 3.62 -17.40
N LYS A 198 4.21 3.93 -16.86
CA LYS A 198 3.80 5.32 -16.59
C LYS A 198 4.66 5.86 -15.46
N ILE A 199 5.36 6.97 -15.69
CA ILE A 199 6.23 7.58 -14.68
C ILE A 199 5.53 8.80 -14.09
N SER A 200 5.32 8.79 -12.78
CA SER A 200 4.97 10.00 -12.02
C SER A 200 6.04 10.33 -10.99
N ILE A 201 6.41 11.60 -10.94
CA ILE A 201 7.44 12.10 -10.04
C ILE A 201 6.78 13.11 -9.11
N LEU A 202 6.99 12.96 -7.81
CA LEU A 202 6.53 13.90 -6.80
C LEU A 202 7.73 14.39 -5.98
N VAL A 203 7.85 15.69 -5.82
CA VAL A 203 8.91 16.33 -5.03
C VAL A 203 8.28 17.27 -4.03
N GLY A 204 8.40 16.94 -2.75
CA GLY A 204 7.94 17.80 -1.65
C GLY A 204 9.12 18.40 -0.89
N GLY A 205 9.00 19.67 -0.54
CA GLY A 205 10.02 20.42 0.21
C GLY A 205 10.27 21.82 -0.38
N ASP A 206 11.31 22.47 0.11
CA ASP A 206 11.71 23.83 -0.29
C ASP A 206 12.89 23.80 -1.26
N LEU A 207 12.65 23.44 -2.52
CA LEU A 207 13.70 23.32 -3.54
C LEU A 207 13.47 24.25 -4.74
N PRO A 208 14.54 24.77 -5.37
CA PRO A 208 14.43 25.45 -6.64
C PRO A 208 13.92 24.50 -7.74
N GLU A 209 12.75 24.82 -8.31
CA GLU A 209 12.11 23.93 -9.29
C GLU A 209 12.95 23.75 -10.56
N ALA A 210 13.75 24.75 -10.93
CA ALA A 210 14.64 24.70 -12.09
C ALA A 210 15.72 23.62 -11.95
N ASP A 211 16.26 23.42 -10.74
CA ASP A 211 17.31 22.43 -10.49
C ASP A 211 16.73 21.01 -10.54
N VAL A 212 15.56 20.82 -9.94
CA VAL A 212 14.80 19.56 -10.00
C VAL A 212 14.48 19.18 -11.45
N LEU A 213 13.97 20.14 -12.25
CA LEU A 213 13.67 19.92 -13.67
C LEU A 213 14.93 19.58 -14.48
N LYS A 214 16.03 20.28 -14.22
CA LYS A 214 17.31 20.05 -14.91
C LYS A 214 17.87 18.65 -14.60
N GLY A 215 17.81 18.22 -13.34
CA GLY A 215 18.30 16.91 -12.93
C GLY A 215 17.46 15.76 -13.50
N PHE A 216 16.13 15.86 -13.48
CA PHE A 216 15.28 14.81 -14.08
C PHE A 216 15.41 14.71 -15.60
N LYS A 217 15.83 15.78 -16.28
CA LYS A 217 16.17 15.74 -17.71
C LYS A 217 17.47 15.00 -18.02
N GLN A 218 18.27 14.63 -17.02
CA GLN A 218 19.48 13.81 -17.21
C GLN A 218 19.19 12.30 -17.21
N PHE A 219 17.98 11.87 -16.86
CA PHE A 219 17.59 10.46 -16.90
C PHE A 219 17.39 10.02 -18.34
N GLU A 220 18.18 9.06 -18.79
CA GLU A 220 18.16 8.58 -20.18
C GLU A 220 16.89 7.79 -20.49
N SER A 221 16.30 7.15 -19.47
CA SER A 221 15.05 6.41 -19.60
C SER A 221 13.84 7.34 -19.70
N PHE A 222 13.94 8.61 -19.30
CA PHE A 222 12.79 9.52 -19.19
C PHE A 222 12.42 10.18 -20.53
N ASN A 223 12.18 9.34 -21.53
CA ASN A 223 11.74 9.74 -22.87
C ASN A 223 10.22 9.73 -23.02
N ASP A 224 9.75 10.33 -24.11
CA ASP A 224 8.35 10.32 -24.53
C ASP A 224 7.78 8.90 -24.54
N ARG A 225 6.62 8.73 -23.92
CA ARG A 225 5.96 7.43 -23.75
C ARG A 225 4.44 7.53 -23.79
N THR A 226 3.83 6.41 -24.14
CA THR A 226 2.36 6.23 -24.12
C THR A 226 2.07 4.99 -23.27
N PRO A 227 1.98 5.15 -21.94
CA PRO A 227 1.73 4.01 -21.06
C PRO A 227 0.34 3.40 -21.32
N ALA A 228 0.20 2.11 -21.02
CA ALA A 228 -1.09 1.43 -21.09
C ALA A 228 -2.12 2.11 -20.17
N ASP A 229 -3.35 2.23 -20.66
CA ASP A 229 -4.46 2.72 -19.87
C ASP A 229 -5.05 1.59 -19.00
N TYR A 230 -5.60 1.94 -17.85
CA TYR A 230 -6.22 1.00 -16.92
C TYR A 230 -7.26 1.71 -16.05
N GLN A 231 -8.28 0.95 -15.63
CA GLN A 231 -9.23 1.41 -14.63
C GLN A 231 -8.69 1.09 -13.24
N LEU A 232 -8.66 2.09 -12.36
CA LEU A 232 -8.07 1.92 -11.03
C LEU A 232 -8.97 1.08 -10.11
N ARG A 233 -10.28 1.27 -10.18
CA ARG A 233 -11.26 0.53 -9.36
C ARG A 233 -11.27 -0.94 -9.76
N VAL A 234 -11.30 -1.80 -8.74
CA VAL A 234 -11.43 -3.25 -8.92
C VAL A 234 -12.83 -3.67 -8.53
N HIS A 235 -13.53 -4.28 -9.48
CA HIS A 235 -14.84 -4.87 -9.24
C HIS A 235 -14.66 -6.38 -9.19
N PRO A 236 -14.83 -7.02 -8.02
CA PRO A 236 -14.69 -8.46 -7.93
C PRO A 236 -15.78 -9.15 -8.78
N ALA A 237 -15.43 -10.26 -9.44
CA ALA A 237 -16.40 -11.02 -10.20
C ALA A 237 -17.53 -11.54 -9.30
N PRO A 238 -18.79 -11.68 -9.79
CA PRO A 238 -19.86 -12.26 -9.01
C PRO A 238 -19.53 -13.68 -8.53
N ILE A 239 -19.97 -14.03 -7.32
CA ILE A 239 -19.89 -15.39 -6.77
C ILE A 239 -21.29 -15.95 -6.57
N ALA A 240 -21.44 -17.28 -6.69
CA ALA A 240 -22.71 -17.96 -6.45
C ALA A 240 -22.95 -18.23 -4.96
N GLU A 241 -21.88 -18.51 -4.21
CA GLU A 241 -21.94 -18.90 -2.79
C GLU A 241 -20.74 -18.29 -2.04
N VAL A 242 -20.92 -18.02 -0.75
CA VAL A 242 -19.85 -17.54 0.14
C VAL A 242 -18.66 -18.49 0.10
N GLN A 243 -17.48 -17.96 -0.20
CA GLN A 243 -16.25 -18.74 -0.28
C GLN A 243 -15.74 -19.05 1.14
N ARG A 244 -15.33 -20.30 1.39
CA ARG A 244 -14.84 -20.74 2.70
C ARG A 244 -13.54 -21.50 2.56
N GLY A 245 -12.59 -21.23 3.45
CA GLY A 245 -11.34 -21.98 3.55
C GLY A 245 -10.92 -22.14 5.00
N ALA A 246 -10.23 -23.24 5.29
CA ALA A 246 -9.68 -23.48 6.61
C ALA A 246 -8.35 -24.24 6.52
N LYS A 247 -7.44 -23.97 7.46
CA LYS A 247 -6.19 -24.72 7.63
C LYS A 247 -5.96 -24.95 9.11
N ASN A 248 -5.53 -26.16 9.48
CA ASN A 248 -5.09 -26.44 10.84
C ASN A 248 -3.59 -26.16 10.98
N ILE A 249 -3.19 -25.54 12.09
CA ILE A 249 -1.80 -25.29 12.45
C ILE A 249 -1.57 -25.59 13.93
N GLU A 250 -0.30 -25.76 14.30
CA GLU A 250 0.09 -25.90 15.70
C GLU A 250 0.08 -24.53 16.43
N GLY A 251 -0.26 -24.56 17.72
CA GLY A 251 -0.18 -23.42 18.63
C GLY A 251 -1.43 -23.20 19.48
N SER A 252 -1.53 -22.04 20.10
CA SER A 252 -2.60 -21.71 21.07
C SER A 252 -3.68 -20.75 20.57
N GLN A 253 -3.52 -20.08 19.43
CA GLN A 253 -4.42 -19.02 18.98
C GLN A 253 -4.81 -19.20 17.52
N SER A 254 -6.12 -19.27 17.26
CA SER A 254 -6.71 -19.31 15.93
C SER A 254 -6.91 -17.90 15.37
N VAL A 255 -6.95 -17.77 14.06
CA VAL A 255 -7.31 -16.51 13.37
C VAL A 255 -8.58 -16.74 12.56
N LEU A 256 -9.58 -15.91 12.80
CA LEU A 256 -10.80 -15.82 12.00
C LEU A 256 -10.71 -14.59 11.12
N SER A 257 -10.90 -14.78 9.82
CA SER A 257 -10.90 -13.71 8.82
C SER A 257 -12.18 -13.76 8.01
N ILE A 258 -12.88 -12.64 7.90
CA ILE A 258 -14.17 -12.50 7.21
C ILE A 258 -14.05 -11.33 6.24
N ALA A 259 -14.47 -11.52 4.99
CA ALA A 259 -14.51 -10.47 3.99
C ALA A 259 -15.93 -10.27 3.48
N TYR A 260 -16.30 -9.00 3.37
CA TYR A 260 -17.55 -8.53 2.83
C TYR A 260 -17.27 -7.71 1.58
N GLU A 261 -18.13 -7.87 0.60
CA GLU A 261 -18.25 -6.91 -0.48
C GLU A 261 -18.96 -5.66 0.06
N LEU A 262 -18.34 -4.50 -0.14
CA LEU A 262 -18.89 -3.19 0.16
C LEU A 262 -18.67 -2.33 -1.10
N PRO A 263 -19.62 -2.30 -2.05
CA PRO A 263 -19.41 -1.76 -3.40
C PRO A 263 -19.44 -0.22 -3.45
N ILE A 264 -18.79 0.41 -2.47
CA ILE A 264 -18.56 1.84 -2.36
C ILE A 264 -17.08 2.06 -2.60
N TYR A 265 -16.76 2.97 -3.52
CA TYR A 265 -15.40 3.22 -3.94
C TYR A 265 -14.99 4.66 -3.62
N PHE A 266 -13.68 4.90 -3.63
CA PHE A 266 -13.17 6.26 -3.47
C PHE A 266 -13.76 7.20 -4.53
N GLY A 267 -14.29 8.33 -4.07
CA GLY A 267 -14.94 9.34 -4.91
C GLY A 267 -16.45 9.14 -5.09
N ASP A 268 -17.03 8.03 -4.62
CA ASP A 268 -18.48 7.86 -4.59
C ASP A 268 -19.12 8.74 -3.50
N GLU A 269 -20.40 9.06 -3.66
CA GLU A 269 -21.16 9.90 -2.70
C GLU A 269 -21.14 9.29 -1.28
N ASP A 270 -21.25 7.97 -1.19
CA ASP A 270 -21.26 7.24 0.08
C ASP A 270 -19.84 6.97 0.65
N TYR A 271 -18.77 7.50 0.04
CA TYR A 271 -17.40 7.25 0.48
C TYR A 271 -17.15 7.65 1.94
N PHE A 272 -17.50 8.88 2.33
CA PHE A 272 -17.32 9.34 3.72
C PHE A 272 -18.22 8.60 4.72
N PRO A 273 -19.51 8.35 4.42
CA PRO A 273 -20.32 7.41 5.17
C PRO A 273 -19.66 6.03 5.37
N ALA A 274 -19.01 5.46 4.35
CA ALA A 274 -18.32 4.18 4.45
C ALA A 274 -17.07 4.20 5.32
N VAL A 275 -16.27 5.28 5.25
CA VAL A 275 -15.12 5.49 6.14
C VAL A 275 -15.59 5.53 7.61
N ILE A 276 -16.64 6.29 7.92
CA ILE A 276 -17.15 6.40 9.30
C ILE A 276 -17.84 5.10 9.74
N PHE A 277 -18.56 4.43 8.84
CA PHE A 277 -19.11 3.10 9.08
C PHE A 277 -18.02 2.14 9.56
N ASN A 278 -16.91 2.02 8.81
CA ASN A 278 -15.82 1.11 9.18
C ASN A 278 -15.24 1.46 10.55
N GLN A 279 -15.03 2.74 10.86
CA GLN A 279 -14.51 3.17 12.17
C GLN A 279 -15.44 2.83 13.34
N LEU A 280 -16.75 2.90 13.13
CA LEU A 280 -17.75 2.50 14.12
C LEU A 280 -17.87 0.98 14.25
N PHE A 281 -17.75 0.26 13.13
CA PHE A 281 -17.88 -1.18 13.07
C PHE A 281 -16.71 -1.89 13.74
N GLY A 282 -15.48 -1.65 13.27
CA GLY A 282 -14.26 -2.32 13.78
C GLY A 282 -12.94 -1.57 13.57
N GLY A 283 -12.94 -0.45 12.86
CA GLY A 283 -11.72 0.28 12.47
C GLY A 283 -11.11 1.16 13.55
N SER A 284 -11.72 1.21 14.74
CA SER A 284 -11.22 1.99 15.89
C SER A 284 -11.28 1.21 17.20
N SER A 285 -10.50 1.61 18.19
CA SER A 285 -10.51 1.03 19.55
C SER A 285 -11.79 1.29 20.34
N ARG A 286 -12.71 2.13 19.82
CA ARG A 286 -14.03 2.41 20.42
C ARG A 286 -15.17 1.75 19.64
N SER A 287 -14.84 0.97 18.62
CA SER A 287 -15.80 0.34 17.71
C SER A 287 -16.70 -0.68 18.41
N LEU A 288 -17.81 -1.03 17.76
CA LEU A 288 -18.75 -2.05 18.25
C LEU A 288 -18.10 -3.43 18.35
N LEU A 289 -17.29 -3.83 17.37
CA LEU A 289 -16.58 -5.11 17.41
C LEU A 289 -15.61 -5.15 18.59
N PHE A 290 -14.78 -4.12 18.75
CA PHE A 290 -13.83 -4.05 19.87
C PHE A 290 -14.55 -4.08 21.23
N THR A 291 -15.55 -3.23 21.41
CA THR A 291 -16.26 -3.11 22.69
C THR A 291 -17.05 -4.38 23.03
N ASN A 292 -17.80 -4.91 22.07
CA ASN A 292 -18.75 -5.98 22.37
C ASN A 292 -18.09 -7.36 22.28
N VAL A 293 -17.27 -7.65 21.26
CA VAL A 293 -16.67 -8.99 21.10
C VAL A 293 -15.46 -9.19 22.01
N ARG A 294 -14.54 -8.21 22.04
CA ARG A 294 -13.31 -8.28 22.82
C ARG A 294 -13.54 -7.88 24.28
N GLU A 295 -14.01 -6.67 24.56
CA GLU A 295 -14.05 -6.19 25.96
C GLU A 295 -15.17 -6.85 26.79
N LYS A 296 -16.43 -6.81 26.31
CA LYS A 296 -17.57 -7.31 27.09
C LYS A 296 -17.66 -8.83 27.15
N HIS A 297 -17.43 -9.51 26.03
CA HIS A 297 -17.61 -10.95 25.92
C HIS A 297 -16.30 -11.75 26.01
N SER A 298 -15.13 -11.10 25.89
CA SER A 298 -13.81 -11.76 26.00
C SER A 298 -13.64 -12.96 25.07
N LEU A 299 -14.28 -12.94 23.89
CA LEU A 299 -14.21 -14.05 22.92
C LEU A 299 -13.04 -13.95 21.95
N ALA A 300 -12.47 -12.76 21.83
CA ALA A 300 -11.37 -12.45 20.94
C ALA A 300 -10.26 -11.70 21.68
N TYR A 301 -9.01 -12.06 21.42
CA TYR A 301 -7.80 -11.40 21.93
C TYR A 301 -7.61 -10.03 21.26
N ASP A 302 -7.87 -9.99 19.95
CA ASP A 302 -8.03 -8.80 19.13
C ASP A 302 -9.22 -9.00 18.18
N ILE A 303 -9.80 -7.89 17.74
CA ILE A 303 -10.73 -7.87 16.61
C ILE A 303 -10.72 -6.48 15.99
N HIS A 304 -10.65 -6.40 14.67
CA HIS A 304 -10.66 -5.14 13.95
C HIS A 304 -11.26 -5.30 12.56
N SER A 305 -11.70 -4.20 11.97
CA SER A 305 -12.13 -4.15 10.56
C SER A 305 -11.27 -3.20 9.73
N SER A 306 -11.16 -3.48 8.44
CA SER A 306 -10.41 -2.67 7.48
C SER A 306 -11.18 -2.53 6.17
N TYR A 307 -11.40 -1.29 5.74
CA TYR A 307 -12.11 -0.94 4.51
C TYR A 307 -11.14 -0.48 3.43
N ASN A 308 -11.19 -1.13 2.27
CA ASN A 308 -10.42 -0.78 1.09
C ASN A 308 -11.34 -0.27 -0.03
N SER A 309 -11.36 1.05 -0.19
CA SER A 309 -12.21 1.78 -1.14
C SER A 309 -11.75 1.71 -2.60
N LEU A 310 -10.57 1.15 -2.89
CA LEU A 310 -10.13 0.92 -4.27
C LEU A 310 -10.70 -0.38 -4.84
N VAL A 311 -11.10 -1.29 -3.95
CA VAL A 311 -11.56 -2.63 -4.33
C VAL A 311 -12.94 -2.98 -3.78
N GLY A 312 -13.56 -2.08 -3.02
CA GLY A 312 -14.92 -2.25 -2.49
C GLY A 312 -15.03 -3.41 -1.53
N MET A 313 -14.06 -3.54 -0.60
CA MET A 313 -13.99 -4.63 0.37
C MET A 313 -13.91 -4.08 1.78
N ASP A 314 -14.70 -4.64 2.71
CA ASP A 314 -14.48 -4.53 4.15
C ASP A 314 -14.11 -5.91 4.70
N SER A 315 -13.08 -5.97 5.53
CA SER A 315 -12.60 -7.21 6.13
C SER A 315 -12.59 -7.11 7.63
N VAL A 316 -12.92 -8.19 8.33
CA VAL A 316 -12.82 -8.35 9.78
C VAL A 316 -11.80 -9.44 10.06
N GLN A 317 -10.85 -9.17 10.95
CA GLN A 317 -9.91 -10.17 11.45
C GLN A 317 -9.99 -10.21 12.97
N ALA A 318 -9.96 -11.42 13.54
CA ALA A 318 -10.00 -11.64 14.97
C ALA A 318 -9.07 -12.80 15.37
N GLY A 319 -8.22 -12.56 16.36
CA GLY A 319 -7.54 -13.61 17.10
C GLY A 319 -8.44 -14.23 18.15
N ILE A 320 -8.72 -15.54 18.08
CA ILE A 320 -9.71 -16.23 18.92
C ILE A 320 -9.24 -17.60 19.40
N ASP A 321 -9.92 -18.14 20.41
CA ASP A 321 -9.88 -19.58 20.68
C ASP A 321 -10.72 -20.33 19.64
N PHE A 322 -10.24 -21.48 19.16
CA PHE A 322 -10.93 -22.28 18.14
C PHE A 322 -12.40 -22.59 18.48
N GLN A 323 -12.70 -22.87 19.75
CA GLN A 323 -14.06 -23.19 20.20
C GLN A 323 -15.05 -22.01 20.10
N ASN A 324 -14.55 -20.77 19.99
CA ASN A 324 -15.39 -19.56 19.96
C ASN A 324 -15.76 -19.12 18.53
N GLU A 325 -15.29 -19.82 17.50
CA GLU A 325 -15.41 -19.41 16.09
C GLU A 325 -16.84 -19.09 15.66
N GLU A 326 -17.78 -20.00 15.89
CA GLU A 326 -19.19 -19.82 15.51
C GLU A 326 -19.81 -18.64 16.26
N GLN A 327 -19.51 -18.52 17.56
CA GLN A 327 -20.00 -17.44 18.40
C GLN A 327 -19.47 -16.07 17.97
N VAL A 328 -18.17 -15.97 17.65
CA VAL A 328 -17.55 -14.73 17.17
C VAL A 328 -18.11 -14.36 15.80
N THR A 329 -18.26 -15.32 14.89
CA THR A 329 -18.88 -15.08 13.57
C THR A 329 -20.29 -14.52 13.70
N GLN A 330 -21.09 -15.10 14.59
CA GLN A 330 -22.44 -14.60 14.87
C GLN A 330 -22.41 -13.20 15.48
N MET A 331 -21.53 -12.94 16.44
CA MET A 331 -21.43 -11.62 17.05
C MET A 331 -20.98 -10.52 16.08
N VAL A 332 -20.12 -10.85 15.11
CA VAL A 332 -19.76 -9.93 14.01
C VAL A 332 -21.00 -9.56 13.19
N ALA A 333 -21.81 -10.56 12.82
CA ALA A 333 -23.07 -10.34 12.11
C ALA A 333 -24.06 -9.50 12.95
N ASP A 334 -24.15 -9.75 14.25
CA ASP A 334 -24.99 -8.97 15.16
C ASP A 334 -24.53 -7.51 15.27
N GLN A 335 -23.22 -7.24 15.25
CA GLN A 335 -22.70 -5.87 15.24
C GLN A 335 -22.98 -5.17 13.91
N LEU A 336 -22.89 -5.89 12.78
CA LEU A 336 -23.29 -5.35 11.49
C LEU A 336 -24.79 -5.01 11.48
N GLN A 337 -25.64 -5.86 12.06
CA GLN A 337 -27.07 -5.58 12.19
C GLN A 337 -27.33 -4.35 13.07
N GLN A 338 -26.59 -4.16 14.17
CA GLN A 338 -26.68 -2.93 14.96
C GLN A 338 -26.34 -1.67 14.15
N MET A 339 -25.36 -1.75 13.22
CA MET A 339 -25.05 -0.64 12.31
C MET A 339 -26.19 -0.37 11.31
N VAL A 340 -26.80 -1.44 10.76
CA VAL A 340 -27.97 -1.35 9.89
C VAL A 340 -29.15 -0.67 10.58
N ASP A 341 -29.37 -0.99 11.85
CA ASP A 341 -30.45 -0.42 12.66
C ASP A 341 -30.11 0.98 13.22
N GLY A 342 -28.85 1.40 13.11
CA GLY A 342 -28.37 2.67 13.67
C GLY A 342 -28.28 2.66 15.20
N HIS A 343 -28.08 1.48 15.81
CA HIS A 343 -28.00 1.28 17.26
C HIS A 343 -26.59 1.52 17.80
N TYR A 344 -26.22 2.79 17.96
CA TYR A 344 -25.01 3.23 18.64
C TYR A 344 -25.19 4.64 19.19
N SER A 345 -24.54 5.00 20.29
CA SER A 345 -24.70 6.34 20.89
C SER A 345 -24.22 7.48 19.98
N ASP A 346 -24.83 8.66 20.09
CA ASP A 346 -24.34 9.87 19.41
C ASP A 346 -22.92 10.25 19.84
N GLU A 347 -22.59 10.06 21.13
CA GLU A 347 -21.23 10.30 21.65
C GLU A 347 -20.15 9.47 20.92
N LEU A 348 -20.46 8.22 20.59
CA LEU A 348 -19.55 7.36 19.82
C LEU A 348 -19.37 7.90 18.39
N LEU A 349 -20.46 8.29 17.73
CA LEU A 349 -20.41 8.87 16.38
C LEU A 349 -19.59 10.16 16.35
N ASP A 350 -19.86 11.08 17.27
CA ASP A 350 -19.15 12.34 17.38
C ASP A 350 -17.67 12.12 17.70
N GLY A 351 -17.39 11.18 18.62
CA GLY A 351 -16.03 10.79 18.96
C GLY A 351 -15.24 10.26 17.75
N VAL A 352 -15.84 9.39 16.94
CA VAL A 352 -15.22 8.86 15.70
C VAL A 352 -14.96 9.97 14.69
N LYS A 353 -15.93 10.87 14.45
CA LYS A 353 -15.75 12.01 13.53
C LYS A 353 -14.62 12.92 13.98
N HIS A 354 -14.56 13.27 15.27
CA HIS A 354 -13.49 14.10 15.82
C HIS A 354 -12.13 13.42 15.71
N ALA A 355 -12.05 12.11 15.98
CA ALA A 355 -10.81 11.36 15.83
C ALA A 355 -10.31 11.37 14.38
N LEU A 356 -11.18 11.13 13.40
CA LEU A 356 -10.85 11.19 11.97
C LEU A 356 -10.35 12.58 11.53
N ILE A 357 -11.03 13.65 11.95
CA ILE A 357 -10.62 15.03 11.65
C ILE A 357 -9.25 15.33 12.28
N ASN A 358 -9.03 14.91 13.52
CA ASN A 358 -7.75 15.12 14.20
C ASN A 358 -6.61 14.33 13.53
N GLN A 359 -6.87 13.08 13.12
CA GLN A 359 -5.91 12.28 12.37
C GLN A 359 -5.55 12.95 11.04
N HIS A 360 -6.54 13.38 10.26
CA HIS A 360 -6.36 14.07 8.98
C HIS A 360 -5.50 15.34 9.14
N ARG A 361 -5.73 16.13 10.19
CA ARG A 361 -4.92 17.31 10.53
C ARG A 361 -3.48 16.94 10.89
N SER A 362 -3.29 15.87 11.66
CA SER A 362 -1.96 15.39 12.06
C SER A 362 -1.15 14.88 10.87
N GLU A 363 -1.78 14.27 9.86
CA GLU A 363 -1.10 13.82 8.65
C GLU A 363 -0.46 15.00 7.89
N ALA A 364 -1.04 16.20 7.98
CA ALA A 364 -0.45 17.40 7.38
C ALA A 364 0.89 17.82 8.03
N ASP A 365 1.26 17.26 9.18
CA ASP A 365 2.55 17.44 9.86
C ASP A 365 3.63 16.46 9.38
N HIS A 366 3.34 15.64 8.36
CA HIS A 366 4.31 14.74 7.75
C HIS A 366 4.43 15.00 6.24
N LEU A 367 5.65 15.35 5.79
CA LEU A 367 5.92 15.62 4.36
C LEU A 367 5.57 14.41 3.47
N GLY A 368 5.83 13.19 3.96
CA GLY A 368 5.47 11.96 3.26
C GLY A 368 3.97 11.85 2.99
N SER A 369 3.15 12.13 4.00
CA SER A 369 1.68 12.08 3.88
C SER A 369 1.15 13.14 2.92
N LEU A 370 1.75 14.34 2.87
CA LEU A 370 1.39 15.36 1.87
C LEU A 370 1.67 14.89 0.43
N ILE A 371 2.81 14.23 0.21
CA ILE A 371 3.19 13.67 -1.08
C ILE A 371 2.25 12.53 -1.47
N GLU A 372 1.99 11.61 -0.55
CA GLU A 372 1.10 10.49 -0.78
C GLU A 372 -0.33 10.96 -1.09
N LYS A 373 -0.88 11.86 -0.27
CA LYS A 373 -2.19 12.48 -0.54
C LYS A 373 -2.25 13.10 -1.94
N GLN A 374 -1.21 13.84 -2.34
CA GLN A 374 -1.15 14.43 -3.67
C GLN A 374 -1.08 13.35 -4.77
N TYR A 375 -0.38 12.24 -4.55
CA TYR A 375 -0.33 11.12 -5.48
C TYR A 375 -1.68 10.41 -5.61
N ILE A 376 -2.35 10.10 -4.49
CA ILE A 376 -3.68 9.49 -4.48
C ILE A 376 -4.69 10.37 -5.24
N GLN A 377 -4.72 11.68 -4.95
CA GLN A 377 -5.58 12.61 -5.69
C GLN A 377 -5.31 12.61 -7.20
N GLN A 378 -4.06 12.44 -7.61
CA GLN A 378 -3.68 12.37 -9.03
C GLN A 378 -4.15 11.09 -9.71
N ILE A 379 -3.95 9.93 -9.08
CA ILE A 379 -4.35 8.64 -9.67
C ILE A 379 -5.87 8.44 -9.63
N MET A 380 -6.56 9.02 -8.63
CA MET A 380 -8.01 8.99 -8.53
C MET A 380 -8.71 10.01 -9.45
N GLY A 381 -7.98 11.00 -9.98
CA GLY A 381 -8.58 12.09 -10.75
C GLY A 381 -9.51 13.00 -9.91
N PHE A 382 -9.36 12.98 -8.58
CA PHE A 382 -10.22 13.68 -7.63
C PHE A 382 -9.37 14.52 -6.68
N SER A 383 -9.78 15.75 -6.40
CA SER A 383 -9.09 16.67 -5.49
C SER A 383 -10.08 17.22 -4.48
N LEU A 384 -9.72 17.16 -3.20
CA LEU A 384 -10.51 17.72 -2.11
C LEU A 384 -9.61 18.55 -1.21
N SER A 385 -10.09 19.75 -0.85
CA SER A 385 -9.40 20.60 0.13
C SER A 385 -9.53 19.99 1.53
N ASP A 386 -8.64 20.38 2.45
CA ASP A 386 -8.73 19.91 3.84
C ASP A 386 -10.03 20.36 4.51
N SER A 387 -10.47 21.60 4.27
CA SER A 387 -11.74 22.09 4.82
C SER A 387 -12.95 21.35 4.27
N ASP A 388 -12.94 21.00 2.97
CA ASP A 388 -14.05 20.24 2.38
C ASP A 388 -14.04 18.80 2.91
N TRP A 389 -12.86 18.18 3.06
CA TRP A 389 -12.73 16.84 3.64
C TRP A 389 -13.30 16.80 5.07
N GLU A 390 -12.91 17.77 5.92
CA GLU A 390 -13.43 17.86 7.29
C GLU A 390 -14.95 18.10 7.31
N THR A 391 -15.46 18.92 6.37
CA THR A 391 -16.89 19.17 6.23
C THR A 391 -17.65 17.92 5.82
N GLN A 392 -17.11 17.12 4.89
CA GLN A 392 -17.71 15.85 4.48
C GLN A 392 -17.82 14.88 5.66
N VAL A 393 -16.75 14.73 6.46
CA VAL A 393 -16.78 13.89 7.68
C VAL A 393 -17.79 14.40 8.71
N ALA A 394 -17.80 15.71 8.98
CA ALA A 394 -18.68 16.31 9.97
C ALA A 394 -20.16 16.12 9.62
N ASN A 395 -20.52 16.21 8.33
CA ASN A 395 -21.89 16.18 7.85
C ASN A 395 -22.49 14.78 7.69
N VAL A 396 -21.69 13.70 7.79
CA VAL A 396 -22.22 12.34 7.67
C VAL A 396 -23.29 12.07 8.72
N THR A 397 -24.43 11.54 8.29
CA THR A 397 -25.58 11.26 9.16
C THR A 397 -25.66 9.77 9.51
N ARG A 398 -26.34 9.46 10.62
CA ARG A 398 -26.66 8.09 11.03
C ARG A 398 -27.40 7.30 9.94
N SER A 399 -28.34 7.94 9.24
CA SER A 399 -29.09 7.30 8.16
C SER A 399 -28.21 6.92 6.96
N GLN A 400 -27.22 7.76 6.60
CA GLN A 400 -26.24 7.42 5.58
C GLN A 400 -25.38 6.22 6.00
N ILE A 401 -24.91 6.20 7.24
CA ILE A 401 -24.13 5.07 7.79
C ILE A 401 -24.94 3.78 7.77
N SER A 402 -26.21 3.82 8.19
CA SER A 402 -27.12 2.67 8.12
C SER A 402 -27.42 2.24 6.67
N ALA A 403 -27.46 3.17 5.71
CA ALA A 403 -27.60 2.85 4.30
C ALA A 403 -26.36 2.12 3.77
N VAL A 404 -25.16 2.55 4.15
CA VAL A 404 -23.90 1.86 3.84
C VAL A 404 -23.87 0.46 4.43
N ALA A 405 -24.21 0.30 5.72
CA ALA A 405 -24.20 -1.00 6.38
C ALA A 405 -25.09 -2.04 5.66
N LYS A 406 -26.20 -1.61 5.05
CA LYS A 406 -27.10 -2.47 4.26
C LYS A 406 -26.50 -2.96 2.94
N GLN A 407 -25.45 -2.30 2.45
CA GLN A 407 -24.76 -2.70 1.22
C GLN A 407 -23.72 -3.79 1.44
N MET A 408 -23.36 -4.10 2.71
CA MET A 408 -22.41 -5.16 3.01
C MET A 408 -22.97 -6.54 2.68
N SER A 409 -22.23 -7.31 1.89
CA SER A 409 -22.57 -8.69 1.54
C SER A 409 -21.43 -9.62 1.92
N LEU A 410 -21.71 -10.63 2.74
CA LEU A 410 -20.70 -11.62 3.14
C LEU A 410 -20.20 -12.35 1.90
N ARG A 411 -18.87 -12.37 1.71
CA ARG A 411 -18.24 -12.87 0.50
C ARG A 411 -17.27 -14.02 0.73
N ALA A 412 -16.42 -13.93 1.75
CA ALA A 412 -15.47 -14.98 2.09
C ALA A 412 -15.23 -15.12 3.60
N ILE A 413 -14.92 -16.34 4.05
CA ILE A 413 -14.48 -16.63 5.42
C ILE A 413 -13.26 -17.55 5.35
N TYR A 414 -12.17 -17.16 6.01
CA TYR A 414 -10.98 -17.99 6.20
C TYR A 414 -10.74 -18.26 7.69
N GLN A 415 -10.35 -19.50 7.99
CA GLN A 415 -10.10 -19.97 9.35
C GLN A 415 -8.73 -20.61 9.47
N LEU A 416 -7.87 -20.00 10.26
CA LEU A 416 -6.60 -20.58 10.64
C LEU A 416 -6.74 -21.19 12.03
N ASN A 417 -6.99 -22.51 12.07
CA ASN A 417 -7.37 -23.24 13.26
C ASN A 417 -6.15 -23.74 14.00
N SER A 418 -5.91 -23.17 15.17
CA SER A 418 -4.85 -23.62 16.06
C SER A 418 -5.35 -24.81 16.87
N ARG A 419 -4.74 -25.99 16.66
CA ARG A 419 -5.00 -27.19 17.46
C ARG A 419 -3.79 -27.41 18.36
N GLY A 420 -4.02 -27.48 19.67
CA GLY A 420 -2.99 -27.91 20.61
C GLY A 420 -2.59 -29.36 20.31
N HIS A 421 -1.33 -29.70 20.62
CA HIS A 421 -0.82 -31.08 20.60
C HIS A 421 -1.55 -31.97 21.60
#